data_AF-A0A2P4S6U6-F1
#
_entry.id   AF-A0A2P4S6U6-F1
#
_cell.length_a   1.000
_cell.length_b   1.000
_cell.length_c   1.000
_cell.angle_alpha   90.00
_cell.angle_beta   90.00
_cell.angle_gamma   90.00
#
_symmetry.space_group_name_H-M   'P 1'
#
loop_
_entity.id
_entity.type
_entity.pdbx_description
1 polymer ?
#
loop_
_entity_poly.entity_id
_entity_poly.type
_entity_poly.pdbx_seq_one_letter_code
_entity_poly.pdbx_strand_id
1 'polypeptide(L)' 'AGIAVLYLHLHDVYGDPAYLHAAHEYVKKSLSCLTRRSITFLCGDAGPLAVAAVVYHKLQNHKQSEDCITR' A
#
# COMPACT_ATOMS: atom_id res chain seq x y z
N ALA A 1 6.85 -2.16 1.53
CA ALA A 1 5.68 -2.69 0.79
C ALA A 1 5.33 -4.11 1.21
N GLY A 2 6.27 -5.08 1.23
CA GLY A 2 5.93 -6.50 1.49
C GLY A 2 5.11 -6.77 2.75
N ILE A 3 5.43 -6.16 3.90
CA ILE A 3 4.63 -6.33 5.13
C ILE A 3 3.21 -5.78 4.97
N ALA A 4 3.03 -4.67 4.24
CA ALA A 4 1.70 -4.15 3.95
C ALA A 4 0.88 -5.09 3.07
N VAL A 5 1.52 -5.78 2.11
CA VAL A 5 0.86 -6.82 1.28
C VAL A 5 0.39 -7.98 2.15
N LEU A 6 1.22 -8.43 3.11
CA LEU A 6 0.82 -9.48 4.05
C LEU A 6 -0.43 -9.07 4.84
N TYR A 7 -0.43 -7.89 5.44
CA TYR A 7 -1.59 -7.43 6.22
C TYR A 7 -2.84 -7.18 5.35
N LEU A 8 -2.66 -6.70 4.12
CA LEU A 8 -3.77 -6.58 3.18
C LEU A 8 -4.37 -7.95 2.85
N HIS A 9 -3.52 -8.96 2.62
CA HIS A 9 -3.96 -10.33 2.40
C HIS A 9 -4.66 -10.93 3.63
N LEU A 10 -4.13 -10.71 4.83
CA LEU A 10 -4.78 -11.13 6.08
C LEU A 10 -6.15 -10.48 6.26
N HIS A 11 -6.30 -9.20 5.90
CA HIS A 11 -7.59 -8.54 5.90
C HIS A 11 -8.57 -9.20 4.91
N ASP A 12 -8.13 -9.51 3.69
CA ASP A 12 -8.99 -10.15 2.68
C ASP A 12 -9.42 -11.57 3.09
N VAL A 13 -8.56 -12.33 3.78
CA VAL A 13 -8.84 -13.70 4.23
C VAL A 13 -9.69 -13.74 5.50
N TYR A 14 -9.38 -12.89 6.49
CA TYR A 14 -9.99 -12.96 7.83
C TYR A 14 -11.06 -11.89 8.08
N GLY A 15 -11.13 -10.84 7.26
CA GLY A 15 -12.10 -9.75 7.40
C GLY A 15 -11.86 -8.80 8.57
N ASP A 16 -10.84 -9.02 9.40
CA ASP A 16 -10.54 -8.17 10.56
C ASP A 16 -10.02 -6.79 10.10
N PRO A 17 -10.71 -5.67 10.46
CA PRO A 17 -10.29 -4.33 10.08
C PRO A 17 -8.95 -3.90 10.71
N ALA A 18 -8.50 -4.53 11.79
CA ALA A 18 -7.20 -4.26 12.39
C ALA A 18 -6.05 -4.54 11.41
N TYR A 19 -6.22 -5.55 10.55
CA TYR A 19 -5.24 -5.85 9.50
C TYR A 19 -5.20 -4.79 8.41
N LEU A 20 -6.35 -4.23 8.02
CA LEU A 20 -6.37 -3.11 7.07
C LEU A 20 -5.68 -1.87 7.66
N HIS A 21 -5.90 -1.60 8.95
CA HIS A 21 -5.22 -0.51 9.64
C HIS A 21 -3.71 -0.72 9.74
N ALA A 22 -3.27 -1.94 10.03
CA ALA A 22 -1.85 -2.30 10.02
C ALA A 22 -1.23 -2.14 8.61
N ALA A 23 -1.91 -2.60 7.56
CA ALA A 23 -1.48 -2.42 6.18
C ALA A 23 -1.26 -0.93 5.85
N HIS A 24 -2.18 -0.07 6.29
CA HIS A 24 -2.07 1.39 6.10
C HIS A 24 -0.84 2.00 6.76
N GLU A 25 -0.51 1.62 7.99
CA GLU A 25 0.70 2.12 8.66
C GLU A 25 1.99 1.66 7.96
N TYR A 26 2.04 0.40 7.50
CA TYR A 26 3.19 -0.09 6.73
C TYR A 26 3.28 0.54 5.33
N VAL A 27 2.15 0.86 4.69
CA VAL A 27 2.12 1.64 3.45
C VAL A 27 2.76 3.00 3.66
N LYS A 28 2.30 3.78 4.66
CA LYS A 28 2.84 5.11 4.97
C LYS A 28 4.35 5.08 5.18
N LYS A 29 4.84 4.12 5.96
CA LYS A 29 6.28 3.90 6.14
C LYS A 29 6.98 3.66 4.80
N SER A 30 6.43 2.79 3.95
CA SER A 30 7.06 2.48 2.66
C SER A 30 7.02 3.62 1.62
N LEU A 31 5.99 4.48 1.65
CA LEU A 31 5.91 5.67 0.80
C LEU A 31 6.98 6.72 1.15
N SER A 32 7.46 6.74 2.41
CA SER A 32 8.60 7.58 2.79
C SER A 32 9.96 7.07 2.27
N CYS A 33 10.00 5.88 1.67
CA CYS A 33 11.22 5.23 1.18
C CYS A 33 11.37 5.23 -0.35
N LEU A 34 10.57 6.02 -1.09
CA LEU A 34 10.64 6.09 -2.55
C LEU A 34 12.00 6.66 -2.99
N THR A 35 12.65 6.00 -3.95
CA THR A 35 14.02 6.35 -4.38
C THR A 35 14.12 6.81 -5.83
N ARG A 36 13.10 6.55 -6.65
CA ARG A 36 13.07 6.75 -8.11
C ARG A 36 14.16 6.00 -8.88
N ARG A 37 14.69 4.91 -8.32
CA ARG A 37 15.79 4.12 -8.93
C ARG A 37 15.34 2.81 -9.59
N SER A 38 14.15 2.32 -9.26
CA SER A 38 13.62 1.05 -9.75
C SER A 38 12.11 1.12 -9.88
N ILE A 39 11.57 0.54 -10.95
CA ILE A 39 10.15 0.64 -11.35
C ILE A 39 9.33 -0.61 -11.01
N THR A 40 9.96 -1.61 -10.39
CA THR A 40 9.31 -2.92 -10.21
C THR A 40 8.57 -3.00 -8.89
N PHE A 41 7.59 -3.91 -8.79
CA PHE A 41 6.80 -4.09 -7.58
C PHE A 41 7.64 -4.59 -6.39
N LEU A 42 8.52 -5.58 -6.62
CA LEU A 42 9.27 -6.21 -5.53
C LEU A 42 10.44 -5.34 -5.04
N CYS A 43 11.11 -4.65 -5.96
CA CYS A 43 12.39 -4.00 -5.69
C CYS A 43 12.40 -2.50 -6.03
N GLY A 44 11.24 -1.89 -6.26
CA GLY A 44 11.13 -0.53 -6.73
C GLY A 44 9.94 0.22 -6.16
N ASP A 45 9.78 1.44 -6.66
CA ASP A 45 8.78 2.40 -6.18
C ASP A 45 7.35 1.96 -6.54
N ALA A 46 7.18 1.14 -7.58
CA ALA A 46 5.88 0.57 -7.95
C ALA A 46 5.29 -0.31 -6.85
N GLY A 47 6.12 -0.94 -6.00
CA GLY A 47 5.65 -1.73 -4.87
C GLY A 47 4.88 -0.89 -3.85
N PRO A 48 5.54 0.08 -3.19
CA PRO A 48 4.87 1.01 -2.29
C PRO A 48 3.69 1.74 -2.93
N LEU A 49 3.81 2.23 -4.17
CA LEU A 49 2.74 2.99 -4.84
C LEU A 49 1.51 2.13 -5.14
N ALA A 50 1.68 0.95 -5.73
CA ALA A 50 0.55 0.07 -6.07
C ALA A 50 -0.18 -0.42 -4.81
N VAL A 51 0.55 -0.82 -3.78
CA VAL A 51 -0.05 -1.27 -2.51
C VAL A 51 -0.76 -0.11 -1.81
N ALA A 52 -0.18 1.09 -1.84
CA ALA A 52 -0.81 2.28 -1.29
C ALA A 52 -2.14 2.60 -1.96
N ALA A 53 -2.20 2.57 -3.29
CA ALA A 53 -3.42 2.83 -4.04
C ALA A 53 -4.57 1.92 -3.57
N VAL A 54 -4.32 0.62 -3.48
CA VAL A 54 -5.34 -0.36 -3.06
C VAL A 54 -5.74 -0.18 -1.59
N VAL A 55 -4.79 0.07 -0.69
CA VAL A 55 -5.09 0.30 0.73
C VAL A 55 -5.92 1.57 0.92
N TYR A 56 -5.55 2.68 0.26
CA TYR A 56 -6.32 3.92 0.32
C TYR A 56 -7.72 3.76 -0.27
N HIS A 57 -7.85 3.02 -1.39
CA HIS A 57 -9.15 2.71 -1.97
C HIS A 57 -10.05 1.95 -0.99
N LYS A 58 -9.56 0.88 -0.34
CA LYS A 58 -10.31 0.12 0.65
C LYS A 58 -10.73 0.96 1.87
N LEU A 59 -9.91 1.94 2.25
CA LEU A 59 -10.21 2.92 3.31
C LEU A 59 -11.15 4.06 2.86
N GLN A 60 -11.74 3.98 1.66
CA GLN A 60 -12.59 5.04 1.08
C GLN A 60 -11.87 6.38 0.91
N ASN A 61 -10.54 6.35 0.81
CA ASN A 61 -9.70 7.52 0.61
C ASN A 61 -9.31 7.64 -0.87
N HIS A 62 -10.31 7.89 -1.72
CA HIS A 62 -10.14 7.87 -3.18
C HIS A 62 -9.13 8.89 -3.71
N LYS A 63 -9.03 10.06 -3.07
CA LYS A 63 -8.05 11.08 -3.46
C LYS A 63 -6.62 10.53 -3.38
N GLN A 64 -6.23 9.98 -2.23
CA GLN A 64 -4.89 9.42 -2.04
C GLN A 64 -4.68 8.15 -2.87
N SER A 65 -5.74 7.40 -3.16
CA SER A 65 -5.68 6.27 -4.10
C SER A 65 -5.27 6.75 -5.49
N GLU A 66 -5.95 7.75 -6.04
CA GLU A 66 -5.63 8.33 -7.35
C GLU A 66 -4.25 9.02 -7.38
N ASP A 67 -3.87 9.69 -6.29
CA ASP A 67 -2.53 10.27 -6.15
C ASP A 67 -1.43 9.20 -6.20
N CYS A 68 -1.70 7.95 -5.80
CA CYS A 68 -0.74 6.85 -5.94
C CYS A 68 -0.71 6.26 -7.35
N ILE A 69 -1.82 6.31 -8.08
CA ILE A 69 -1.93 5.80 -9.47
C ILE A 69 -1.21 6.74 -10.45
N THR A 70 -1.23 8.05 -10.19
CA THR A 70 -0.69 9.08 -11.07
C THR A 70 0.81 9.33 -10.94
N ARG A 71 1.49 8.71 -9.96
CA ARG A 71 2.91 8.92 -9.63
C ARG A 71 3.82 7.83 -10.15
#